data_AF-A0A5N4CYE3-F1
#
_entry.id   AF-A0A5N4CYE3-F1
#
_cell.length_a   1.000
_cell.length_b   1.000
_cell.length_c   1.000
_cell.angle_alpha   90.00
_cell.angle_beta   90.00
_cell.angle_gamma   90.00
#
_symmetry.space_group_name_H-M   'P 1'
#
loop_
_entity.id
_entity.type
_entity.pdbx_description
1 polymer ?
#
loop_
_entity_poly.entity_id
_entity_poly.type
_entity_poly.pdbx_seq_one_letter_code
_entity_poly.pdbx_strand_id
1 'polypeptide(L)'
;DREVNQLRQWITTLMTAIAKEEETAAELELKARVFHFGEYKGDQEDKLLESLNHKVLDVYRHCVDSQQESRLGTVQMLATIEHQLDELLESLERVPQVRIEQAEKAKEKERRMRLREEKVKLQKQLQEERLQRAQARAQAEVKKKRGRRLVSRSRPPALRSAEKSEHGLMDKEEEEQLYFFT
;
A
#
# COMPACT_ATOMS: atom_id res chain seq x y z
N ASP A 1 13.94 -56.67 53.06
CA ASP A 1 13.10 -55.81 53.92
C ASP A 1 13.51 -54.35 53.99
N ARG A 2 14.77 -53.99 54.30
CA ARG A 2 15.21 -52.58 54.36
C ARG A 2 15.04 -51.82 53.04
N GLU A 3 15.47 -52.40 51.93
CA GLU A 3 15.35 -51.78 50.60
C GLU A 3 13.88 -51.63 50.18
N VAL A 4 13.04 -52.62 50.49
CA VAL A 4 11.59 -52.56 50.22
C VAL A 4 10.94 -51.43 51.03
N ASN A 5 11.34 -51.22 52.28
CA ASN A 5 10.83 -50.12 53.10
C ASN A 5 11.34 -48.75 52.61
N GLN A 6 12.57 -48.66 52.13
CA GLN A 6 13.11 -47.44 51.51
C GLN A 6 12.36 -47.08 50.23
N LEU A 7 12.10 -48.06 49.36
CA LEU A 7 11.31 -47.86 48.14
C LEU A 7 9.88 -47.42 48.47
N ARG A 8 9.24 -48.01 49.48
CA ARG A 8 7.92 -47.56 49.97
C ARG A 8 7.94 -46.11 50.43
N GLN A 9 8.99 -45.70 51.14
CA GLN A 9 9.15 -44.32 51.61
C GLN A 9 9.40 -43.33 50.46
N TRP A 10 10.14 -43.73 49.42
CA TRP A 10 10.29 -42.91 48.22
C TRP A 10 8.99 -42.80 47.43
N ILE A 11 8.24 -43.90 47.30
CA ILE A 11 6.92 -43.89 46.67
C ILE A 11 6.00 -42.92 47.39
N THR A 12 5.92 -42.99 48.73
CA THR A 12 5.07 -42.05 49.48
C THR A 12 5.53 -40.61 49.33
N THR A 13 6.83 -40.35 49.34
CA THR A 13 7.37 -39.00 49.15
C THR A 13 7.04 -38.45 47.76
N LEU A 14 7.24 -39.24 46.70
CA LEU A 14 6.88 -38.86 45.34
C LEU A 14 5.38 -38.66 45.17
N MET A 15 4.55 -39.52 45.76
CA MET A 15 3.09 -39.33 45.73
C MET A 15 2.66 -38.03 46.43
N THR A 16 3.29 -37.68 47.56
CA THR A 16 3.01 -36.40 48.21
C THR A 16 3.49 -35.19 47.41
N ALA A 17 4.60 -35.33 46.67
CA ALA A 17 5.10 -34.28 45.79
C ALA A 17 4.17 -34.10 44.57
N ILE A 18 3.71 -35.19 43.96
CA ILE A 18 2.74 -35.17 42.86
C ILE A 18 1.44 -34.49 43.31
N ALA A 19 0.88 -34.89 44.46
CA ALA A 19 -0.36 -34.31 44.96
C ALA A 19 -0.23 -32.79 45.21
N LYS A 20 0.92 -32.33 45.72
CA LYS A 20 1.20 -30.90 45.89
C LYS A 20 1.31 -30.18 44.55
N GLU A 21 2.02 -30.77 43.58
CA GLU A 21 2.15 -30.19 42.25
C GLU A 21 0.78 -30.08 41.55
N GLU A 22 -0.04 -31.12 41.64
CA GLU A 22 -1.42 -31.12 41.13
C GLU A 22 -2.29 -30.04 41.80
N GLU A 23 -2.17 -29.85 43.12
CA GLU A 23 -2.85 -28.77 43.84
C GLU A 23 -2.40 -27.39 43.34
N THR A 24 -1.09 -27.18 43.19
CA THR A 24 -0.56 -25.91 42.67
C THR A 24 -0.97 -25.64 41.22
N ALA A 25 -1.01 -26.68 40.38
CA ALA A 25 -1.47 -26.57 39.00
C ALA A 25 -2.95 -26.17 38.94
N ALA A 26 -3.80 -26.79 39.77
CA ALA A 26 -5.22 -26.44 39.88
C ALA A 26 -5.43 -25.01 40.40
N GLU A 27 -4.63 -24.56 41.38
CA GLU A 27 -4.69 -23.19 41.88
C GLU A 27 -4.30 -22.16 40.81
N LEU A 28 -3.23 -22.43 40.06
CA LEU A 28 -2.77 -21.58 38.96
C LEU A 28 -3.80 -21.53 37.82
N GLU A 29 -4.39 -22.65 37.46
CA GLU A 29 -5.44 -22.71 36.46
C GLU A 29 -6.67 -21.90 36.88
N LEU A 30 -7.09 -22.02 38.14
CA LEU A 30 -8.19 -21.22 38.68
C LEU A 30 -7.87 -19.73 38.60
N LYS A 31 -6.67 -19.32 39.05
CA LYS A 31 -6.21 -17.93 38.95
C LYS A 31 -6.26 -17.43 37.51
N ALA A 32 -5.70 -18.20 36.57
CA ALA A 32 -5.72 -17.85 35.16
C ALA A 32 -7.16 -17.66 34.66
N ARG A 33 -8.09 -18.60 34.92
CA ARG A 33 -9.50 -18.43 34.53
C ARG A 33 -10.15 -17.19 35.14
N VAL A 34 -9.87 -16.87 36.40
CA VAL A 34 -10.39 -15.67 37.08
C VAL A 34 -9.89 -14.39 36.40
N PHE A 35 -8.60 -14.31 36.07
CA PHE A 35 -8.03 -13.13 35.39
C PHE A 35 -8.56 -12.96 33.95
N HIS A 36 -9.00 -14.03 33.31
CA HIS A 36 -9.52 -14.01 31.94
C HIS A 36 -11.06 -14.08 31.87
N PHE A 37 -11.77 -13.68 32.93
CA PHE A 37 -13.24 -13.65 32.98
C PHE A 37 -13.92 -14.98 32.60
N GLY A 38 -13.29 -16.12 32.95
CA GLY A 38 -13.80 -17.46 32.69
C GLY A 38 -13.36 -18.09 31.36
N GLU A 39 -12.67 -17.36 30.48
CA GLU A 39 -12.12 -17.91 29.23
C GLU A 39 -10.60 -18.06 29.32
N TYR A 40 -10.09 -19.27 29.58
CA TYR A 40 -8.65 -19.50 29.49
C TYR A 40 -8.18 -19.38 28.03
N LYS A 41 -7.36 -18.37 27.73
CA LYS A 41 -6.83 -18.07 26.38
C LYS A 41 -5.31 -18.27 26.27
N GLY A 42 -4.72 -19.14 27.07
CA GLY A 42 -3.27 -19.37 27.09
C GLY A 42 -2.68 -19.60 25.69
N ASP A 43 -3.30 -20.46 24.88
CA ASP A 43 -2.85 -20.73 23.50
C ASP A 43 -2.83 -19.50 22.59
N GLN A 44 -3.71 -18.51 22.82
CA GLN A 44 -3.73 -17.28 22.03
C GLN A 44 -2.63 -16.33 22.49
N GLU A 45 -2.37 -16.27 23.80
CA GLU A 45 -1.29 -15.47 24.38
C GLU A 45 0.08 -16.03 23.99
N ASP A 46 0.25 -17.36 23.99
CA ASP A 46 1.48 -18.01 23.57
C ASP A 46 1.80 -17.71 22.10
N LYS A 47 0.79 -17.80 21.21
CA LYS A 47 0.94 -17.40 19.80
C LYS A 47 1.31 -15.93 19.65
N LEU A 48 0.75 -15.05 20.49
CA LEU A 48 1.08 -13.63 20.48
C LEU A 48 2.53 -13.40 20.93
N LEU A 49 2.97 -14.08 21.99
CA LEU A 49 4.34 -14.02 22.50
C LEU A 49 5.34 -14.55 21.48
N GLU A 50 5.03 -15.66 20.80
CA GLU A 50 5.83 -16.17 19.70
C GLU A 50 5.92 -15.16 18.56
N SER A 51 4.80 -14.56 18.14
CA SER A 51 4.79 -13.54 17.09
C SER A 51 5.63 -12.31 17.47
N LEU A 52 5.53 -11.88 18.72
CA LEU A 52 6.32 -10.77 19.25
C LEU A 52 7.82 -11.12 19.25
N ASN A 53 8.17 -12.32 19.71
CA ASN A 53 9.55 -12.79 19.71
C ASN A 53 10.15 -12.82 18.30
N HIS A 54 9.39 -13.27 17.29
CA HIS A 54 9.82 -13.23 15.90
C HIS A 54 10.08 -11.80 15.41
N LYS A 55 9.16 -10.86 15.69
CA LYS A 55 9.35 -9.45 15.32
C LYS A 55 10.57 -8.82 15.99
N VAL A 56 10.77 -9.09 17.27
CA VAL A 56 11.95 -8.61 18.01
C VAL A 56 13.23 -9.17 17.42
N LEU A 57 13.24 -10.46 17.07
CA LEU A 57 14.37 -11.11 16.44
C LEU A 57 14.68 -10.53 15.05
N ASP A 58 13.65 -10.25 14.25
CA ASP A 58 13.81 -9.61 12.95
C ASP A 58 14.44 -8.22 13.10
N VAL A 59 13.97 -7.40 14.03
CA VAL A 59 14.57 -6.08 14.31
C VAL A 59 16.01 -6.23 14.81
N TYR A 60 16.26 -7.14 15.74
CA TYR A 60 17.58 -7.42 16.29
C TYR A 60 18.58 -7.76 15.18
N ARG A 61 18.21 -8.63 14.23
CA ARG A 61 19.07 -8.99 13.09
C ARG A 61 19.43 -7.84 12.17
N HIS A 62 18.51 -6.90 11.96
CA HIS A 62 18.74 -5.77 11.04
C HIS A 62 19.49 -4.62 11.72
N CYS A 63 19.34 -4.47 13.03
CA CYS A 63 19.99 -3.39 13.79
C CYS A 63 21.35 -3.80 14.36
N VAL A 64 21.48 -5.06 14.79
CA VAL A 64 22.66 -5.60 15.46
C VAL A 64 23.37 -6.57 14.51
N ASP A 65 24.48 -6.13 13.89
CA ASP A 65 25.37 -6.96 13.05
C ASP A 65 26.12 -8.04 13.87
N SER A 66 25.42 -8.82 14.70
CA SER A 66 26.02 -9.85 15.55
C SER A 66 25.71 -11.25 15.02
N GLN A 67 26.76 -12.02 14.75
CA GLN A 67 26.71 -13.45 14.37
C GLN A 67 26.20 -14.37 15.50
N GLN A 68 25.75 -13.80 16.63
CA GLN A 68 25.51 -14.51 17.88
C GLN A 68 23.99 -14.70 18.09
N GLU A 69 23.36 -15.35 17.13
CA GLU A 69 21.90 -15.37 16.99
C GLU A 69 21.16 -16.37 17.90
N SER A 70 21.84 -17.20 18.69
CA SER A 70 21.22 -18.46 19.13
C SER A 70 20.98 -18.65 20.63
N ARG A 71 21.15 -17.65 21.50
CA ARG A 71 20.90 -17.84 22.96
C ARG A 71 20.29 -16.67 23.73
N LEU A 72 19.93 -15.56 23.07
CA LEU A 72 19.40 -14.41 23.79
C LEU A 72 17.88 -14.52 23.99
N GLY A 73 17.41 -14.24 25.20
CA GLY A 73 15.99 -14.11 25.46
C GLY A 73 15.43 -12.81 24.86
N THR A 74 14.11 -12.74 24.63
CA THR A 74 13.44 -11.58 24.00
C THR A 74 13.76 -10.26 24.71
N VAL A 75 13.79 -10.27 26.04
CA VAL A 75 14.11 -9.08 26.85
C VAL A 75 15.56 -8.64 26.66
N GLN A 76 16.50 -9.59 26.52
CA GLN A 76 17.91 -9.28 26.29
C GLN A 76 18.12 -8.69 24.88
N MET A 77 17.42 -9.23 23.88
CA MET A 77 17.42 -8.67 22.52
C MET A 77 16.90 -7.22 22.54
N LEU A 78 15.78 -6.96 23.23
CA LEU A 78 15.22 -5.61 23.37
C LEU A 78 16.19 -4.64 24.05
N ALA A 79 16.82 -5.05 25.16
CA ALA A 79 17.79 -4.20 25.86
C ALA A 79 19.00 -3.85 24.98
N THR A 80 19.43 -4.78 24.12
CA THR A 80 20.52 -4.53 23.17
C THR A 80 20.09 -3.54 22.08
N ILE A 81 18.88 -3.70 21.54
CA ILE A 81 18.31 -2.78 20.55
C ILE A 81 18.20 -1.36 21.14
N GLU A 82 17.68 -1.25 22.37
CA GLU A 82 17.55 0.02 23.08
C GLU A 82 18.91 0.69 23.27
N HIS A 83 19.91 -0.07 23.73
CA HIS A 83 21.26 0.45 23.88
C HIS A 83 21.86 0.96 22.56
N GLN A 84 21.71 0.20 21.46
CA GLN A 84 22.18 0.65 20.15
C GLN A 84 21.47 1.92 19.67
N LEU A 85 20.17 2.02 19.92
CA LEU A 85 19.39 3.20 19.58
C LEU A 85 19.91 4.42 20.33
N ASP A 86 20.18 4.29 21.63
CA ASP A 86 20.75 5.35 22.46
C ASP A 86 22.14 5.78 21.96
N GLU A 87 23.03 4.82 21.65
CA GLU A 87 24.35 5.12 21.10
C GLU A 87 24.26 5.88 19.77
N LEU A 88 23.33 5.49 18.89
CA LEU A 88 23.11 6.16 17.62
C LEU A 88 22.58 7.59 17.83
N LEU A 89 21.63 7.78 18.76
CA LEU A 89 21.11 9.10 19.09
C LEU A 89 22.20 10.02 19.67
N GLU A 90 23.01 9.52 20.60
CA GLU A 90 24.16 10.27 21.12
C GLU A 90 25.15 10.62 20.01
N SER A 91 25.41 9.68 19.10
CA SER A 91 26.32 9.92 17.97
C SER A 91 25.79 11.02 17.05
N LEU A 92 24.47 11.07 16.85
CA LEU A 92 23.78 12.03 16.00
C LEU A 92 23.87 13.46 16.58
N GLU A 93 23.71 13.60 17.90
CA GLU A 93 23.87 14.90 18.59
C GLU A 93 25.29 15.44 18.48
N ARG A 94 26.29 14.56 18.44
CA ARG A 94 27.72 14.94 18.33
C ARG A 94 28.14 15.27 16.90
N VAL A 95 27.30 15.04 15.89
CA VAL A 95 27.68 15.29 14.49
C VAL A 95 27.89 16.80 14.24
N PRO A 96 29.07 17.22 13.75
CA PRO A 96 29.31 18.62 13.43
C PRO A 96 28.37 19.14 12.33
N GLN A 97 27.81 20.33 12.52
CA GLN A 97 26.89 20.98 11.55
C GLN A 97 27.44 21.03 10.12
N VAL A 98 28.75 21.22 9.97
CA VAL A 98 29.42 21.24 8.65
C VAL A 98 29.21 19.94 7.87
N ARG A 99 29.23 18.78 8.54
CA ARG A 99 28.99 17.49 7.88
C ARG A 99 27.53 17.34 7.47
N ILE A 100 26.60 17.85 8.27
CA ILE A 100 25.17 17.87 7.97
C ILE A 100 24.92 18.69 6.71
N GLU A 101 25.43 19.92 6.65
CA GLU A 101 25.30 20.77 5.47
C GLU A 101 25.90 20.14 4.20
N GLN A 102 27.05 19.47 4.32
CA GLN A 102 27.66 18.75 3.19
C GLN A 102 26.77 17.61 2.70
N ALA A 103 26.19 16.84 3.63
CA ALA A 103 25.26 15.76 3.30
C ALA A 103 23.98 16.30 2.63
N GLU A 104 23.42 17.40 3.13
CA GLU A 104 22.25 18.07 2.54
C GLU A 104 22.55 18.57 1.12
N LYS A 105 23.70 19.26 0.93
CA LYS A 105 24.15 19.73 -0.38
C LYS A 105 24.34 18.57 -1.35
N ALA A 106 24.90 17.44 -0.89
CA ALA A 106 25.06 16.24 -1.70
C ALA A 106 23.71 15.64 -2.12
N LYS A 107 22.78 15.48 -1.17
CA LYS A 107 21.44 14.93 -1.43
C LYS A 107 20.63 15.81 -2.38
N GLU A 108 20.68 17.13 -2.21
CA GLU A 108 20.00 18.07 -3.11
C GLU A 108 20.66 18.08 -4.50
N LYS A 109 21.99 17.97 -4.58
CA LYS A 109 22.69 17.83 -5.87
C LYS A 109 22.26 16.54 -6.58
N GLU A 110 22.21 15.42 -5.89
CA GLU A 110 21.75 14.15 -6.45
C GLU A 110 20.30 14.24 -6.95
N ARG A 111 19.40 14.80 -6.13
CA ARG A 111 18.01 15.02 -6.51
C ARG A 111 17.89 15.86 -7.78
N ARG A 112 18.66 16.95 -7.88
CA ARG A 112 18.70 17.79 -9.10
C ARG A 112 19.20 17.02 -10.32
N MET A 113 20.22 16.18 -10.14
CA MET A 113 20.74 15.35 -11.23
C MET A 113 19.71 14.34 -11.70
N ARG A 114 19.05 13.62 -10.78
CA ARG A 114 17.97 12.67 -11.12
C ARG A 114 16.85 13.33 -11.93
N LEU A 115 16.37 14.49 -11.49
CA LEU A 115 15.33 15.24 -12.22
C LEU A 115 15.76 15.69 -13.62
N ARG A 116 17.03 16.11 -13.78
CA ARG A 116 17.58 16.47 -15.10
C ARG A 116 17.67 15.26 -16.02
N GLU A 117 18.16 14.13 -15.50
CA GLU A 117 18.25 12.88 -16.25
C GLU A 117 16.88 12.38 -16.70
N GLU A 118 15.88 12.41 -15.83
CA GLU A 118 14.49 12.06 -16.15
C GLU A 118 13.94 12.96 -17.26
N LYS A 119 14.15 14.28 -17.16
CA LYS A 119 13.72 15.23 -18.20
C LYS A 119 14.39 14.95 -19.55
N VAL A 120 15.70 14.71 -19.55
CA VAL A 120 16.44 14.38 -20.78
C VAL A 120 15.99 13.04 -21.36
N LYS A 121 15.74 12.03 -20.53
CA LYS A 121 15.19 10.73 -20.95
C LYS A 121 13.83 10.90 -21.62
N LEU A 122 12.93 11.67 -21.02
CA LEU A 122 11.61 11.95 -21.60
C LEU A 122 11.71 12.68 -22.93
N GLN A 123 12.59 13.69 -23.04
CA GLN A 123 12.82 14.40 -24.31
C GLN A 123 13.36 13.48 -25.40
N LYS A 124 14.31 12.59 -25.04
CA LYS A 124 14.84 11.58 -25.98
C LYS A 124 13.76 10.63 -26.46
N GLN A 125 12.92 10.11 -25.56
CA GLN A 125 11.80 9.23 -25.92
C GLN A 125 10.82 9.91 -26.87
N LEU A 126 10.45 11.17 -26.59
CA LEU A 126 9.56 11.93 -27.46
C LEU A 126 10.19 12.20 -28.85
N GLN A 127 11.49 12.48 -28.88
CA GLN A 127 12.21 12.67 -30.14
C GLN A 127 12.31 11.36 -30.94
N GLU A 128 12.56 10.25 -30.26
CA GLU A 128 12.58 8.92 -30.85
C GLU A 128 11.21 8.54 -31.42
N GLU A 129 10.12 8.76 -30.68
CA GLU A 129 8.76 8.51 -31.15
C GLU A 129 8.43 9.33 -32.42
N ARG A 130 8.86 10.61 -32.45
CA ARG A 130 8.69 11.47 -33.63
C ARG A 130 9.45 10.92 -34.83
N LEU A 131 10.69 10.48 -34.63
CA LEU A 131 11.52 9.90 -35.68
C LEU A 131 10.90 8.60 -36.20
N GLN A 132 10.50 7.70 -35.30
CA GLN A 132 9.81 6.45 -35.63
C GLN A 132 8.51 6.70 -36.43
N ARG A 133 7.70 7.69 -36.00
CA ARG A 133 6.47 8.06 -36.73
C ARG A 133 6.77 8.62 -38.13
N ALA A 134 7.83 9.42 -38.27
CA ALA A 134 8.25 9.93 -39.58
C ALA A 134 8.76 8.80 -40.50
N GLN A 135 9.56 7.88 -39.97
CA GLN A 135 10.03 6.69 -40.69
C GLN A 135 8.86 5.80 -41.13
N ALA A 136 7.91 5.53 -40.25
CA ALA A 136 6.72 4.74 -40.59
C ALA A 136 5.89 5.41 -41.72
N ARG A 137 5.74 6.74 -41.71
CA ARG A 137 5.08 7.48 -42.80
C ARG A 137 5.85 7.38 -44.12
N ALA A 138 7.18 7.38 -44.08
CA ALA A 138 8.02 7.27 -45.27
C ALA A 138 8.00 5.85 -45.87
N GLN A 139 7.93 4.82 -45.03
CA GLN A 139 7.84 3.42 -45.44
C GLN A 139 6.42 2.99 -45.84
N ALA A 140 5.40 3.70 -45.38
CA ALA A 140 4.01 3.39 -45.71
C ALA A 140 3.78 3.43 -47.22
N GLU A 141 3.09 2.40 -47.74
CA GLU A 141 2.82 2.30 -49.17
C GLU A 141 2.02 3.51 -49.66
N VAL A 142 2.61 4.26 -50.61
CA VAL A 142 1.95 5.41 -51.21
C VAL A 142 0.83 4.91 -52.11
N LYS A 143 -0.40 4.93 -51.58
CA LYS A 143 -1.61 4.63 -52.36
C LYS A 143 -1.78 5.68 -53.47
N LYS A 144 -1.39 5.31 -54.69
CA LYS A 144 -1.57 6.14 -55.88
C LYS A 144 -3.07 6.32 -56.12
N LYS A 145 -3.56 7.55 -55.92
CA LYS A 145 -4.94 7.89 -56.29
C LYS A 145 -5.05 7.89 -57.80
N ARG A 146 -6.01 7.14 -58.35
CA ARG A 146 -6.35 7.20 -59.76
C ARG A 146 -7.24 8.42 -60.01
N GLY A 147 -6.84 9.27 -60.95
CA GLY A 147 -7.63 10.42 -61.40
C GLY A 147 -7.56 11.67 -60.51
N ARG A 148 -8.22 12.75 -60.97
CA ARG A 148 -8.33 14.01 -60.20
C ARG A 148 -9.27 13.81 -59.02
N ARG A 149 -8.86 14.30 -57.84
CA ARG A 149 -9.73 14.34 -56.65
C ARG A 149 -10.93 15.25 -56.94
N LEU A 150 -12.16 14.73 -56.81
CA LEU A 150 -13.37 15.54 -56.92
C LEU A 150 -13.33 16.59 -55.80
N VAL A 151 -13.26 17.86 -56.19
CA VAL A 151 -13.35 18.99 -55.26
C VAL A 151 -14.83 19.31 -55.09
N SER A 152 -15.33 19.21 -53.86
CA SER A 152 -16.67 19.66 -53.53
C SER A 152 -16.77 21.16 -53.78
N ARG A 153 -17.67 21.55 -54.68
CA ARG A 153 -17.99 22.95 -54.94
C ARG A 153 -18.91 23.48 -53.84
N SER A 154 -18.98 24.79 -53.69
CA SER A 154 -20.01 25.43 -52.88
C SER A 154 -21.38 24.87 -53.28
N ARG A 155 -22.18 24.46 -52.29
CA ARG A 155 -23.54 23.97 -52.54
C ARG A 155 -24.35 25.14 -53.10
N PRO A 156 -25.05 24.99 -54.24
CA PRO A 156 -25.89 26.06 -54.75
C PRO A 156 -26.92 26.49 -53.69
N PRO A 157 -27.32 27.77 -53.66
CA PRO A 157 -28.33 28.26 -52.73
C PRO A 157 -29.57 27.38 -52.82
N ALA A 158 -30.11 26.96 -51.68
CA ALA A 158 -31.34 26.19 -51.67
C ALA A 158 -32.45 27.00 -52.33
N LEU A 159 -33.11 26.41 -53.35
CA LEU A 159 -34.36 26.96 -53.89
C LEU A 159 -35.34 27.03 -52.73
N ARG A 160 -35.74 28.26 -52.36
CA ARG A 160 -36.84 28.47 -51.42
C ARG A 160 -38.08 27.89 -52.09
N SER A 161 -38.54 26.71 -51.65
CA SER A 161 -39.91 26.30 -51.91
C SER A 161 -40.80 27.37 -51.29
N ALA A 162 -41.72 27.94 -52.06
CA ALA A 162 -42.78 28.77 -51.50
C ALA A 162 -43.45 27.96 -50.38
N GLU A 163 -43.29 28.42 -49.15
CA GLU A 163 -44.07 27.94 -48.03
C GLU A 163 -45.53 28.12 -48.44
N LYS A 164 -46.25 27.02 -48.62
CA LYS A 164 -47.70 27.09 -48.70
C LYS A 164 -48.14 27.57 -47.32
N SER A 165 -48.52 28.85 -47.23
CA SER A 165 -49.15 29.41 -46.05
C SER A 165 -50.39 28.57 -45.73
N GLU A 166 -50.39 27.88 -44.58
CA GLU A 166 -51.57 27.22 -44.02
C GLU A 166 -52.57 28.26 -43.48
N HIS A 167 -52.99 29.21 -44.31
CA HIS A 167 -54.00 30.22 -43.97
C HIS A 167 -55.03 30.24 -45.09
N GLY A 168 -55.92 29.24 -45.11
CA GLY A 168 -56.90 29.11 -46.17
C GLY A 168 -58.06 28.18 -45.87
N LEU A 169 -58.47 28.05 -44.60
CA LEU A 169 -59.73 27.42 -44.21
C LEU A 169 -60.32 28.14 -42.99
N MET A 170 -60.57 29.44 -43.10
CA MET A 170 -61.59 30.09 -42.27
C MET A 170 -62.83 30.19 -43.16
N ASP A 171 -63.96 29.69 -42.67
CA ASP A 171 -65.21 29.71 -43.41
C ASP A 171 -65.69 31.16 -43.52
N LYS A 172 -66.14 31.59 -44.71
CA LYS A 172 -66.50 32.99 -44.95
C LYS A 172 -67.64 33.46 -44.05
N GLU A 173 -68.52 32.53 -43.65
CA GLU A 173 -69.60 32.83 -42.71
C GLU A 173 -69.09 33.16 -41.29
N GLU A 174 -67.98 32.54 -40.85
CA GLU A 174 -67.36 32.85 -39.55
C GLU A 174 -66.69 34.23 -39.55
N GLU A 175 -66.10 34.62 -40.69
CA GLU A 175 -65.47 35.93 -40.85
C GLU A 175 -66.52 37.07 -40.86
N GLU A 176 -67.68 36.86 -41.49
CA GLU A 176 -68.78 37.84 -41.51
C GLU A 176 -69.48 37.98 -40.14
N GLN A 177 -69.65 36.88 -39.39
CA GLN A 177 -70.23 36.92 -38.05
C GLN A 177 -69.35 37.70 -37.06
N LEU A 178 -68.02 37.55 -37.14
CA LEU A 178 -67.08 38.30 -36.32
C LEU A 178 -67.10 39.80 -36.64
N TYR A 179 -67.31 40.17 -37.90
CA TYR A 179 -67.35 41.57 -38.34
C TYR A 179 -68.64 42.29 -37.91
N PHE A 180 -69.78 41.60 -37.82
CA PHE A 180 -71.07 42.23 -37.54
C PHE A 180 -71.49 42.28 -36.07
N PHE A 181 -70.95 41.41 -35.20
CA PHE A 181 -71.37 41.28 -33.80
C PHE A 181 -70.29 41.64 -32.77
N THR A 182 -69.26 42.39 -33.17
CA THR A 182 -68.35 43.08 -32.24
C THR A 182 -68.61 44.58 -32.18
#